data_AF-A0A2E7RTW2-F1
#
_entry.id   AF-A0A2E7RTW2-F1
#
_cell.length_a   1.000
_cell.length_b   1.000
_cell.length_c   1.000
_cell.angle_alpha   90.00
_cell.angle_beta   90.00
_cell.angle_gamma   90.00
#
_symmetry.space_group_name_H-M   'P 1'
#
loop_
_entity.id
_entity.type
_entity.pdbx_description
1 polymer ?
#
loop_
_entity_poly.entity_id
_entity_poly.type
_entity_poly.pdbx_seq_one_letter_code
_entity_poly.pdbx_strand_id
1 'polypeptide(L)' 'MQVVSCRVNEGLVIDHEISVTVLDVQQTHVRLGISSPNETPSYREETLFCESVEPAAELQLQ' A
#
# COMPACT_ATOMS: atom_id res chain seq x y z
N MET A 1 9.95 11.45 -10.63
CA MET A 1 9.70 10.02 -10.87
C MET A 1 11.05 9.34 -11.04
N GLN A 2 11.41 8.43 -10.14
CA GLN A 2 12.62 7.61 -10.24
C GLN A 2 12.19 6.18 -10.60
N VAL A 3 12.89 5.55 -11.54
CA VAL A 3 12.55 4.21 -12.04
C VAL A 3 13.71 3.27 -11.73
N VAL A 4 13.40 2.16 -11.07
CA VAL A 4 14.37 1.11 -10.74
C VAL A 4 13.84 -0.19 -11.32
N SER A 5 14.68 -0.88 -12.08
CA SER A 5 14.36 -2.22 -12.59
C SER A 5 14.85 -3.26 -11.59
N CYS A 6 13.94 -4.14 -11.16
CA CYS A 6 14.24 -5.23 -10.22
C CYS A 6 13.85 -6.57 -10.88
N ARG A 7 14.66 -7.60 -10.64
CA ARG A 7 14.34 -9.00 -10.96
C ARG A 7 13.70 -9.69 -9.75
N VAL A 8 13.25 -10.93 -9.96
CA VAL A 8 12.75 -11.77 -8.85
C VAL A 8 13.87 -11.96 -7.81
N ASN A 9 13.51 -11.83 -6.54
CA ASN A 9 14.38 -11.77 -5.36
C ASN A 9 15.29 -10.54 -5.26
N GLU A 10 15.13 -9.55 -6.14
CA GLU A 10 15.76 -8.24 -5.97
C GLU A 10 14.79 -7.26 -5.33
N GLY A 11 15.37 -6.27 -4.65
CA GLY A 11 14.61 -5.29 -3.90
C GLY A 11 15.34 -3.98 -3.77
N LEU A 12 14.66 -3.02 -3.17
CA LEU A 12 15.15 -1.68 -2.91
C LEU A 12 14.81 -1.28 -1.48
N VAL A 13 15.60 -0.36 -0.94
CA VAL A 13 15.36 0.23 0.38
C VAL A 13 14.96 1.69 0.18
N ILE A 14 13.81 2.07 0.74
CA ILE A 14 13.30 3.44 0.78
C ILE A 14 13.49 3.95 2.21
N ASP A 15 13.99 5.18 2.32
CA ASP A 15 14.14 5.87 3.61
C ASP A 15 14.92 5.08 4.66
N HIS A 16 15.90 4.28 4.22
CA HIS A 16 16.80 3.46 5.04
C HIS A 16 16.13 2.35 5.89
N GLU A 17 14.79 2.32 5.97
CA GLU A 17 14.05 1.40 6.84
C GLU A 17 13.01 0.55 6.09
N ILE A 18 12.45 1.06 4.99
CA ILE A 18 11.41 0.35 4.23
C ILE A 18 12.07 -0.51 3.17
N SER A 19 11.94 -1.82 3.26
CA SER A 19 12.43 -2.74 2.23
C SER A 19 11.28 -3.25 1.36
N VAL A 20 11.48 -3.18 0.04
CA VAL A 20 10.55 -3.70 -0.97
C VAL A 20 11.27 -4.74 -1.80
N THR A 21 10.74 -5.95 -1.87
CA THR A 21 11.35 -7.07 -2.61
C THR A 21 10.36 -7.66 -3.60
N VAL A 22 10.80 -7.90 -4.84
CA VAL A 22 10.00 -8.65 -5.81
C VAL A 22 10.11 -10.14 -5.49
N LEU A 23 9.05 -10.72 -4.94
CA LEU A 23 9.04 -12.14 -4.55
C LEU A 23 8.71 -13.05 -5.72
N ASP A 24 7.76 -12.64 -6.57
CA ASP A 24 7.32 -13.44 -7.72
C ASP A 24 6.68 -12.54 -8.78
N VAL A 25 6.83 -12.89 -10.06
CA VAL A 25 6.22 -12.17 -11.19
C VAL A 25 5.36 -13.15 -11.97
N GLN A 26 4.05 -12.91 -11.93
CA GLN A 26 3.06 -13.68 -12.69
C GLN A 26 2.56 -12.86 -13.88
N GLN A 27 1.79 -13.50 -14.77
CA GLN A 27 1.29 -12.85 -15.98
C GLN A 27 0.37 -11.66 -15.68
N THR A 28 -0.36 -11.71 -14.56
CA THR A 28 -1.39 -10.72 -14.21
C THR A 28 -1.05 -9.87 -13.00
N HIS A 29 -0.16 -10.35 -12.13
CA HIS A 29 0.17 -9.69 -10.88
C HIS A 29 1.63 -9.96 -10.49
N VAL A 30 2.13 -9.10 -9.61
CA VAL A 30 3.46 -9.23 -9.03
C VAL A 30 3.28 -9.39 -7.52
N ARG A 31 3.98 -10.35 -6.93
CA ARG A 31 4.05 -10.50 -5.48
C ARG A 31 5.21 -9.66 -4.97
N LEU A 32 4.88 -8.65 -4.17
CA LEU A 32 5.86 -7.80 -3.51
C LEU A 32 5.87 -8.12 -2.02
N GLY A 33 7.06 -8.29 -1.45
CA GLY A 33 7.29 -8.31 -0.01
C GLY A 33 7.63 -6.89 0.44
N ILE A 34 6.88 -6.35 1.39
CA ILE A 34 7.14 -5.03 1.97
C ILE A 34 7.38 -5.24 3.46
N SER A 35 8.52 -4.77 3.96
CA SER A 35 8.83 -4.80 5.39
C SER A 35 9.20 -3.39 5.84
N SER A 36 8.54 -2.94 6.92
CA SER A 36 8.76 -1.67 7.58
C SER A 36 8.84 -1.94 9.10
N PRO A 37 9.76 -1.31 9.82
CA PRO A 37 9.91 -1.49 11.27
C PRO A 37 8.77 -0.85 12.09
N ASN A 38 8.09 0.16 11.54
CA ASN A 38 6.95 0.80 12.21
C ASN A 38 5.64 0.30 11.57
N GLU A 39 5.00 -0.65 12.26
CA GLU A 39 3.79 -1.36 11.86
C GLU A 39 2.53 -0.48 12.01
N THR A 40 2.46 0.64 11.30
CA THR A 40 1.31 1.58 11.33
C THR A 40 0.96 2.11 9.93
N PRO A 41 -0.29 1.91 9.49
CA PRO A 41 -0.67 0.66 8.84
C PRO A 41 0.19 0.44 7.59
N SER A 42 0.56 -0.81 7.30
CA SER A 42 1.10 -1.19 5.99
C SER A 42 0.05 -0.85 4.92
N TYR A 43 0.14 0.34 4.33
CA TYR A 43 -0.78 0.82 3.32
C TYR A 43 -0.76 -0.15 2.15
N ARG A 44 -1.79 -0.99 2.08
CA ARG A 44 -2.21 -1.67 0.88
C ARG A 44 -3.01 -0.63 0.12
N GLU A 45 -2.52 -0.17 -1.03
CA GLU A 45 -3.38 0.53 -1.99
C GLU A 45 -4.33 -0.51 -2.60
N GLU A 46 -5.33 -0.94 -1.84
CA GLU A 46 -6.59 -1.33 -2.44
C GLU A 46 -7.30 -0.01 -2.73
N THR A 47 -7.90 0.13 -3.91
CA THR A 47 -8.81 1.25 -4.17
C THR A 47 -9.85 1.27 -3.06
N LEU A 48 -9.68 2.13 -2.06
CA LEU A 48 -10.71 2.45 -1.09
C LEU A 48 -11.72 3.27 -1.88
N PHE A 49 -12.69 2.59 -2.51
CA PHE A 49 -13.99 3.23 -2.74
C PHE A 49 -14.57 3.52 -1.34
N CYS A 50 -14.13 4.63 -0.75
CA CYS A 50 -14.82 5.27 0.33
C CYS A 50 -15.96 6.05 -0.34
N GLU A 51 -17.11 5.40 -0.53
CA GLU A 51 -18.32 6.13 -0.84
C GLU A 51 -18.62 7.00 0.38
N SER A 52 -18.59 8.31 0.19
CA SER A 52 -18.85 9.31 1.23
C SER A 52 -20.09 8.89 2.02
N VAL A 53 -19.91 8.51 3.29
CA VAL A 53 -21.02 8.34 4.22
C VAL A 53 -21.61 9.73 4.42
N GLU A 54 -22.74 10.00 3.75
CA GLU A 54 -23.58 11.17 4.03
C GLU A 54 -23.84 11.20 5.55
N PRO A 55 -23.44 12.26 6.28
CA PRO A 55 -23.70 12.30 7.71
C PRO A 55 -25.21 12.28 7.94
N ALA A 56 -25.63 11.30 8.74
CA ALA A 56 -27.00 11.07 9.13
C ALA A 56 -27.66 12.35 9.65
N ALA A 57 -28.83 12.63 9.07
CA ALA A 57 -29.85 13.58 9.47
C ALA A 57 -29.68 14.15 10.89
N GLU A 58 -29.55 15.47 10.95
CA GLU A 58 -29.66 16.29 12.15
C GLU A 58 -30.85 15.82 12.99
N LEU A 59 -30.56 15.26 14.17
CA LEU A 59 -31.55 15.07 15.22
C LEU A 59 -32.06 16.46 15.61
N GLN A 60 -33.25 16.83 15.12
CA GLN A 60 -34.03 17.94 15.66
C GLN A 60 -34.18 17.76 17.16
N LEU A 61 -33.44 18.53 17.94
CA LEU A 61 -33.70 18.77 19.34
C LEU A 61 -33.58 20.26 19.63
N GLN A 62 -34.77 20.86 19.74
CA GLN A 62 -35.17 22.15 20.35
C GLN A 62 -35.07 23.40 19.50
#